data_AF-A0A9E2KXN1-F1
#
_entry.id   AF-A0A9E2KXN1-F1
#
_cell.length_a   1.000
_cell.length_b   1.000
_cell.length_c   1.000
_cell.angle_alpha   90.00
_cell.angle_beta   90.00
_cell.angle_gamma   90.00
#
_symmetry.space_group_name_H-M   'P 1'
#
loop_
_entity.id
_entity.type
_entity.pdbx_description
1 polymer ?
#
loop_
_entity_poly.entity_id
_entity_poly.type
_entity_poly.pdbx_seq_one_letter_code
_entity_poly.pdbx_strand_id
1 'polypeptide(L)'
;MDTQITKEKSIVIKVIAVMMMVALHVFNFPSRIFPYTYIGLGYINGNPIEQYLAQAFSIVVNIFLFVTGYGLYIKRVSNYKEVFKYIIRLYLKYWSIFLIFIPLGYFMEIYKFNIKEFLLNFLSLNTTYNLEWWFLKQYIIYLITYPLIKKYIKKFPSIVLGISIVVTLAGMFLTLCLQKK
;
A
#
# COMPACT_ATOMS: atom_id res chain seq x y z
N MET A 1 8.33 -22.38 -21.08
CA MET A 1 8.44 -21.02 -20.51
C MET A 1 7.19 -20.79 -19.67
N ASP A 2 7.34 -20.50 -18.38
CA ASP A 2 6.19 -20.32 -17.48
C ASP A 2 5.39 -19.06 -17.86
N THR A 3 4.08 -19.23 -18.08
CA THR A 3 3.20 -18.14 -18.54
C THR A 3 2.36 -17.51 -17.43
N GLN A 4 2.42 -18.04 -16.20
CA GLN A 4 1.56 -17.62 -15.09
C GLN A 4 2.31 -17.47 -13.76
N ILE A 5 1.80 -16.57 -12.93
CA ILE A 5 2.28 -16.38 -11.55
C ILE A 5 1.51 -17.37 -10.67
N THR A 6 2.19 -18.43 -10.23
CA THR A 6 1.62 -19.41 -9.30
C THR A 6 1.41 -18.81 -7.91
N LYS A 7 0.65 -19.49 -7.05
CA LYS A 7 0.45 -19.06 -5.66
C LYS A 7 1.78 -18.92 -4.91
N GLU A 8 2.70 -19.86 -5.10
CA GLU A 8 4.04 -19.83 -4.49
C GLU A 8 4.86 -18.63 -4.99
N LYS A 9 4.92 -18.42 -6.31
CA LYS A 9 5.59 -17.23 -6.88
C LYS A 9 4.99 -15.93 -6.37
N SER A 10 3.66 -15.87 -6.21
CA SER A 10 2.98 -14.70 -5.64
C SER A 10 3.37 -14.43 -4.19
N ILE A 11 3.68 -15.48 -3.41
CA ILE A 11 4.16 -15.35 -2.03
C ILE A 11 5.59 -14.80 -2.04
N VAL A 12 6.47 -15.34 -2.87
CA VAL A 12 7.85 -14.85 -3.03
C VAL A 12 7.87 -13.37 -3.41
N ILE A 13 7.07 -12.98 -4.42
CA ILE A 13 6.96 -11.56 -4.83
C ILE A 13 6.50 -10.67 -3.67
N LYS A 14 5.52 -11.13 -2.86
CA LYS A 14 5.05 -10.37 -1.70
C LYS A 14 6.12 -10.25 -0.61
N VAL A 15 6.92 -11.29 -0.37
CA VAL A 15 8.02 -11.24 0.60
C VAL A 15 9.07 -10.23 0.14
N ILE A 16 9.43 -10.24 -1.15
CA ILE A 16 10.33 -9.24 -1.74
C ILE A 16 9.75 -7.83 -1.56
N ALA A 17 8.46 -7.65 -1.85
CA ALA A 17 7.78 -6.38 -1.64
C ALA A 17 7.81 -5.94 -0.16
N VAL A 18 7.60 -6.84 0.81
CA VAL A 18 7.72 -6.48 2.23
C VAL A 18 9.15 -6.03 2.57
N MET A 19 10.18 -6.70 2.06
CA MET A 19 11.57 -6.27 2.28
C MET A 19 11.84 -4.88 1.69
N MET A 20 11.33 -4.61 0.48
CA MET A 20 11.40 -3.28 -0.15
C MET A 20 10.65 -2.23 0.67
N MET A 21 9.49 -2.56 1.23
CA MET A 21 8.71 -1.67 2.10
C MET A 21 9.51 -1.29 3.34
N VAL A 22 10.14 -2.26 4.01
CA VAL A 22 10.97 -1.98 5.20
C VAL A 22 12.15 -1.08 4.82
N ALA A 23 12.88 -1.40 3.75
CA ALA A 23 13.99 -0.57 3.28
C ALA A 23 13.55 0.87 2.94
N LEU A 24 12.39 1.04 2.29
CA LEU A 24 11.80 2.35 2.04
C LEU A 24 11.59 3.14 3.34
N HIS A 25 10.90 2.56 4.33
CA HIS A 25 10.57 3.28 5.57
C HIS A 25 11.79 3.58 6.45
N VAL A 26 12.83 2.76 6.38
CA VAL A 26 14.07 2.95 7.16
C VAL A 26 14.95 4.04 6.56
N PHE A 27 15.16 4.04 5.24
CA PHE A 27 16.19 4.88 4.61
C PHE A 27 15.65 6.14 3.92
N ASN A 28 14.35 6.20 3.58
CA ASN A 28 13.79 7.34 2.83
C ASN A 28 13.53 8.59 3.68
N PHE A 29 13.48 8.46 5.00
CA PHE A 29 13.07 9.53 5.91
C PHE A 29 14.13 9.82 6.98
N PRO A 30 15.25 10.47 6.61
CA PRO A 30 16.34 10.75 7.54
C PRO A 30 15.91 11.64 8.73
N SER A 31 14.86 12.44 8.57
CA SER A 31 14.28 13.25 9.65
C SER A 31 13.72 12.43 10.82
N ARG A 32 13.38 11.15 10.61
CA ARG A 32 12.79 10.28 11.66
C ARG A 32 13.80 9.80 12.68
N ILE A 33 15.09 9.84 12.36
CA ILE A 33 16.17 9.41 13.25
C ILE A 33 16.97 10.59 13.82
N PHE A 34 16.62 11.83 13.46
CA PHE A 34 17.30 13.03 13.97
C PHE A 34 17.25 13.08 15.52
N PRO A 35 18.35 13.42 16.21
CA PRO A 35 19.64 13.91 15.70
C PRO A 35 20.65 12.82 15.30
N TYR A 36 20.27 11.55 15.39
CA TYR A 36 21.14 10.43 15.07
C TYR A 36 21.30 10.23 13.55
N THR A 37 22.39 9.57 13.18
CA THR A 37 22.72 9.21 11.80
C THR A 37 23.10 7.73 11.73
N TYR A 38 23.14 7.18 10.52
CA TYR A 38 23.66 5.84 10.27
C TYR A 38 24.91 5.93 9.39
N ILE A 39 25.75 4.91 9.46
CA ILE A 39 26.92 4.77 8.58
C ILE A 39 26.40 4.30 7.23
N GLY A 40 26.35 5.19 6.24
CA GLY A 40 25.99 4.89 4.87
C GLY A 40 27.18 4.38 4.05
N LEU A 41 26.88 3.79 2.90
CA LEU A 41 27.82 3.32 1.87
C LEU A 41 28.53 4.48 1.16
N GLY A 42 27.94 5.68 1.20
CA GLY A 42 28.50 6.88 0.60
C GLY A 42 27.44 7.97 0.40
N TYR A 43 27.88 9.13 -0.10
CA TYR A 43 27.03 10.28 -0.37
C TYR A 43 27.09 10.69 -1.83
N ILE A 44 25.94 11.03 -2.41
CA ILE A 44 25.80 11.63 -3.73
C ILE A 44 24.98 12.90 -3.57
N ASN A 45 25.50 14.05 -4.02
CA ASN A 45 24.83 15.36 -3.92
C ASN A 45 24.31 15.68 -2.50
N GLY A 46 25.07 15.30 -1.47
CA GLY A 46 24.74 15.55 -0.07
C GLY A 46 23.71 14.58 0.56
N ASN A 47 23.16 13.63 -0.20
CA ASN A 47 22.26 12.60 0.33
C ASN A 47 22.94 11.22 0.35
N PRO A 48 22.64 10.35 1.34
CA PRO A 48 23.12 8.97 1.34
C PRO A 48 22.62 8.19 0.12
N ILE A 49 23.45 7.28 -0.40
CA ILE A 49 23.09 6.40 -1.53
C ILE A 49 21.82 5.58 -1.21
N GLU A 50 21.69 5.15 0.04
CA GLU A 50 20.55 4.38 0.54
C GLU A 50 19.24 5.14 0.39
N GLN A 51 19.25 6.47 0.51
CA GLN A 51 18.07 7.28 0.34
C GLN A 51 17.56 7.25 -1.11
N TYR A 52 18.46 7.26 -2.10
CA TYR A 52 18.10 7.10 -3.51
C TYR A 52 17.56 5.69 -3.81
N LEU A 53 18.18 4.66 -3.24
CA LEU A 53 17.69 3.29 -3.37
C LEU A 53 16.30 3.13 -2.74
N ALA A 54 16.09 3.71 -1.57
CA ALA A 54 14.81 3.71 -0.87
C ALA A 54 13.71 4.37 -1.69
N GLN A 55 14.00 5.51 -2.35
CA GLN A 55 13.04 6.15 -3.25
C GLN A 55 12.61 5.24 -4.40
N ALA A 56 13.51 4.44 -4.96
CA ALA A 56 13.17 3.46 -5.99
C ALA A 56 12.20 2.37 -5.47
N PHE A 57 12.25 2.05 -4.17
CA PHE A 57 11.35 1.10 -3.53
C PHE A 57 9.93 1.64 -3.28
N SER A 58 9.64 2.90 -3.59
CA SER A 58 8.28 3.48 -3.55
C SER A 58 7.26 2.73 -4.42
N ILE A 59 7.71 1.96 -5.41
CA ILE A 59 6.86 1.10 -6.27
C ILE A 59 6.17 -0.04 -5.50
N VAL A 60 6.60 -0.35 -4.28
CA VAL A 60 6.15 -1.51 -3.50
C VAL A 60 4.63 -1.64 -3.37
N VAL A 61 3.92 -0.52 -3.20
CA VAL A 61 2.47 -0.49 -3.09
C VAL A 61 1.80 -0.98 -4.39
N ASN A 62 2.37 -0.61 -5.55
CA ASN A 62 1.89 -1.04 -6.85
C ASN A 62 2.12 -2.54 -7.07
N ILE A 63 3.21 -3.10 -6.53
CA ILE A 63 3.47 -4.55 -6.58
C ILE A 63 2.38 -5.30 -5.81
N PHE A 64 2.03 -4.85 -4.60
CA PHE A 64 0.94 -5.47 -3.84
C PHE A 64 -0.41 -5.39 -4.56
N LEU A 65 -0.74 -4.23 -5.15
CA LEU A 65 -1.95 -4.06 -5.96
C LEU A 65 -1.97 -4.99 -7.16
N PHE A 66 -0.87 -5.07 -7.91
CA PHE A 66 -0.76 -5.92 -9.09
C PHE A 66 -0.98 -7.40 -8.72
N VAL A 67 -0.28 -7.90 -7.70
CA VAL A 67 -0.39 -9.31 -7.29
C VAL A 67 -1.81 -9.63 -6.77
N THR A 68 -2.44 -8.70 -6.04
CA THR A 68 -3.83 -8.86 -5.63
C THR A 68 -4.78 -8.88 -6.82
N GLY A 69 -4.70 -7.91 -7.73
CA GLY A 69 -5.55 -7.83 -8.92
C GLY A 69 -5.43 -9.07 -9.81
N TYR A 70 -4.19 -9.51 -10.05
CA TYR A 70 -3.90 -10.75 -10.77
C TYR A 70 -4.52 -11.97 -10.07
N GLY A 71 -4.37 -12.08 -8.75
CA GLY A 71 -4.95 -13.16 -7.96
C GLY A 71 -6.48 -13.19 -8.00
N LEU A 72 -7.13 -12.03 -7.96
CA LEU A 72 -8.59 -11.91 -8.11
C LEU A 72 -9.05 -12.31 -9.53
N TYR A 73 -8.26 -11.99 -10.55
CA TYR A 73 -8.55 -12.33 -11.94
C TYR A 73 -8.50 -13.84 -12.18
N ILE A 74 -7.41 -14.49 -11.75
CA ILE A 74 -7.23 -15.95 -11.87
C ILE A 74 -8.30 -16.71 -11.10
N LYS A 75 -8.64 -16.25 -9.88
CA LYS A 75 -9.73 -16.85 -9.07
C LYS A 75 -11.13 -16.57 -9.61
N ARG A 76 -11.23 -15.83 -10.71
CA ARG A 76 -12.50 -15.48 -11.39
C ARG A 76 -13.51 -14.76 -10.50
N VAL A 77 -13.06 -14.05 -9.46
CA VAL A 77 -13.92 -13.22 -8.60
C VAL A 77 -14.72 -12.24 -9.46
N SER A 78 -16.04 -12.28 -9.39
CA SER A 78 -16.91 -11.51 -10.29
C SER A 78 -18.03 -10.75 -9.60
N ASN A 79 -18.39 -11.15 -8.38
CA ASN A 79 -19.50 -10.56 -7.63
C ASN A 79 -18.99 -9.82 -6.38
N TYR A 80 -19.81 -8.89 -5.90
CA TYR A 80 -19.51 -8.10 -4.70
C TYR A 80 -19.49 -8.95 -3.43
N LYS A 81 -20.21 -10.07 -3.37
CA LYS A 81 -20.23 -10.98 -2.21
C LYS A 81 -18.84 -11.57 -1.94
N GLU A 82 -18.16 -12.03 -2.99
CA GLU A 82 -16.80 -12.54 -2.89
C GLU A 82 -15.80 -11.44 -2.53
N VAL A 83 -15.92 -10.26 -3.15
CA VAL A 83 -15.10 -9.08 -2.81
C VAL A 83 -15.25 -8.74 -1.33
N PHE A 84 -16.48 -8.71 -0.81
CA PHE A 84 -16.73 -8.41 0.60
C PHE A 84 -16.11 -9.46 1.52
N LYS A 85 -16.08 -10.74 1.12
CA LYS A 85 -15.35 -11.79 1.84
C LYS A 85 -13.84 -11.51 1.91
N TYR A 86 -13.23 -10.94 0.86
CA TYR A 86 -11.83 -10.50 0.90
C TYR A 86 -11.65 -9.30 1.83
N ILE A 87 -12.56 -8.33 1.79
CA ILE A 87 -12.52 -7.14 2.66
C ILE A 87 -12.63 -7.55 4.13
N ILE A 88 -13.59 -8.42 4.51
CA ILE A 88 -13.71 -8.91 5.89
C ILE A 88 -12.41 -9.61 6.33
N ARG A 89 -11.84 -10.49 5.50
CA ARG A 89 -10.58 -11.18 5.83
C ARG A 89 -9.41 -10.22 6.01
N LEU A 90 -9.39 -9.12 5.26
CA LEU A 90 -8.40 -8.07 5.43
C LEU A 90 -8.61 -7.34 6.76
N TYR A 91 -9.85 -6.95 7.07
CA TYR A 91 -10.20 -6.32 8.33
C TYR A 91 -9.90 -7.18 9.54
N LEU A 92 -10.11 -8.51 9.48
CA LEU A 92 -9.76 -9.40 10.58
C LEU A 92 -8.26 -9.35 10.91
N LYS A 93 -7.39 -9.28 9.88
CA LYS A 93 -5.93 -9.13 10.08
C LYS A 93 -5.55 -7.73 10.57
N TYR A 94 -6.24 -6.72 10.07
CA TYR A 94 -6.04 -5.36 10.54
C TYR A 94 -6.42 -5.23 12.02
N TRP A 95 -7.60 -5.71 12.39
CA TRP A 95 -8.11 -5.68 13.75
C TRP A 95 -7.28 -6.52 14.71
N SER A 96 -6.70 -7.64 14.29
CA SER A 96 -5.78 -8.39 15.15
C SER A 96 -4.57 -7.56 15.57
N ILE A 97 -4.04 -6.71 14.67
CA ILE A 97 -2.94 -5.80 14.99
C ILE A 97 -3.47 -4.62 15.81
N PHE A 98 -4.58 -4.02 15.37
CA PHE A 98 -5.21 -2.87 16.02
C PHE A 98 -5.52 -3.14 17.51
N LEU A 99 -6.12 -4.29 17.83
CA LEU A 99 -6.51 -4.66 19.19
C LEU A 99 -5.31 -4.96 20.10
N ILE A 100 -4.11 -5.13 19.56
CA ILE A 100 -2.88 -5.27 20.35
C ILE A 100 -2.26 -3.90 20.56
N PHE A 101 -1.98 -3.17 19.48
CA PHE A 101 -1.17 -1.95 19.53
C PHE A 101 -1.93 -0.72 20.03
N ILE A 102 -3.23 -0.60 19.76
CA ILE A 102 -4.01 0.58 20.17
C ILE A 102 -4.24 0.60 21.69
N PRO A 103 -4.66 -0.50 22.35
CA PRO A 103 -4.74 -0.54 23.81
C PRO A 103 -3.40 -0.28 24.50
N LEU A 104 -2.30 -0.83 23.97
CA LEU A 104 -0.95 -0.53 24.46
C LEU A 104 -0.62 0.96 24.34
N GLY A 105 -0.97 1.60 23.23
CA GLY A 105 -0.77 3.04 23.05
C GLY A 105 -1.59 3.89 24.03
N TYR A 106 -2.79 3.46 24.41
CA TYR A 106 -3.55 4.12 25.48
C TYR A 106 -2.91 3.90 26.86
N PHE A 107 -2.44 2.68 27.15
CA PHE A 107 -1.76 2.36 28.41
C PHE A 107 -0.48 3.18 28.59
N MET A 108 0.25 3.43 27.50
CA MET A 108 1.46 4.25 27.49
C MET A 108 1.19 5.75 27.35
N GLU A 109 -0.07 6.19 27.41
CA GLU A 109 -0.51 7.59 27.26
C GLU A 109 -0.07 8.27 25.94
N ILE A 110 0.23 7.48 24.91
CA ILE A 110 0.61 7.98 23.58
C ILE A 110 -0.60 8.61 22.88
N TYR A 111 -1.80 8.06 23.11
CA TYR A 111 -3.05 8.52 22.53
C TYR A 111 -4.02 9.01 23.60
N LYS A 112 -4.76 10.08 23.30
CA LYS A 112 -5.91 10.50 24.12
C LYS A 112 -7.17 9.83 23.59
N PHE A 113 -7.97 9.25 24.49
CA PHE A 113 -9.19 8.56 24.06
C PHE A 113 -10.22 9.53 23.49
N ASN A 114 -10.57 9.33 22.24
CA ASN A 114 -11.65 10.04 21.55
C ASN A 114 -12.44 9.03 20.72
N ILE A 115 -13.73 8.88 21.03
CA ILE A 115 -14.57 7.86 20.39
C ILE A 115 -14.69 8.03 18.87
N LYS A 116 -14.73 9.28 18.37
CA LYS A 116 -14.80 9.56 16.94
C LYS A 116 -13.51 9.14 16.26
N GLU A 117 -12.38 9.49 16.85
CA GLU A 117 -11.06 9.13 16.32
C GLU A 117 -10.84 7.62 16.36
N PHE A 118 -11.25 6.97 17.44
CA PHE A 118 -11.18 5.52 17.58
C PHE A 118 -11.97 4.82 16.48
N LEU A 119 -13.23 5.20 16.25
CA LEU A 119 -14.07 4.59 15.21
C LEU A 119 -13.53 4.85 13.80
N LEU A 120 -13.03 6.06 13.53
CA LEU A 120 -12.44 6.39 12.23
C LEU A 120 -11.17 5.57 11.96
N ASN A 121 -10.30 5.38 12.95
CA ASN A 121 -9.12 4.51 12.80
C ASN A 121 -9.51 3.03 12.77
N PHE A 122 -10.53 2.60 13.52
CA PHE A 122 -11.02 1.22 13.51
C PHE A 122 -11.54 0.78 12.13
N LEU A 123 -12.16 1.70 11.39
CA LEU A 123 -12.58 1.53 10.00
C LEU A 123 -11.50 1.93 8.98
N SER A 124 -10.28 2.27 9.43
CA SER A 124 -9.19 2.75 8.57
C SER A 124 -9.55 3.97 7.70
N LEU A 125 -10.55 4.76 8.09
CA LEU A 125 -10.95 5.98 7.39
C LEU A 125 -10.01 7.14 7.67
N ASN A 126 -9.38 7.09 8.83
CA ASN A 126 -8.31 7.98 9.28
C ASN A 126 -7.13 7.13 9.79
N THR A 127 -5.94 7.73 9.83
CA THR A 127 -4.69 7.04 10.19
C THR A 127 -3.88 7.82 11.22
N THR A 128 -4.58 8.44 12.17
CA THR A 128 -3.94 9.23 13.23
C THR A 128 -3.19 8.36 14.23
N TYR A 129 -3.63 7.11 14.47
CA TYR A 129 -2.91 6.19 15.33
C TYR A 129 -1.68 5.59 14.67
N ASN A 130 -1.72 5.35 13.35
CA ASN A 130 -0.56 4.90 12.60
C ASN A 130 -0.67 5.39 11.16
N LEU A 131 0.18 6.37 10.82
CA LEU A 131 0.21 6.97 9.49
C LEU A 131 0.51 5.93 8.40
N GLU A 132 1.28 4.89 8.70
CA GLU A 132 1.69 3.88 7.72
C GLU A 132 0.52 2.97 7.28
N TRP A 133 -0.63 3.06 7.95
CA TRP A 133 -1.86 2.35 7.53
C TRP A 133 -2.62 3.08 6.42
N TRP A 134 -2.15 4.23 5.95
CA TRP A 134 -2.87 5.10 4.99
C TRP A 134 -3.37 4.34 3.75
N PHE A 135 -2.61 3.34 3.30
CA PHE A 135 -2.91 2.61 2.08
C PHE A 135 -4.13 1.66 2.18
N LEU A 136 -4.52 1.25 3.39
CA LEU A 136 -5.60 0.27 3.60
C LEU A 136 -6.94 0.77 3.04
N LYS A 137 -7.25 2.06 3.20
CA LYS A 137 -8.45 2.69 2.63
C LYS A 137 -8.48 2.59 1.10
N GLN A 138 -7.38 2.97 0.44
CA GLN A 138 -7.23 2.94 -1.01
C GLN A 138 -7.37 1.50 -1.53
N TYR A 139 -6.74 0.54 -0.84
CA TYR A 139 -6.84 -0.87 -1.17
C TYR A 139 -8.28 -1.39 -1.12
N ILE A 140 -9.07 -0.99 -0.12
CA ILE A 140 -10.50 -1.34 -0.04
C ILE A 140 -11.28 -0.75 -1.22
N ILE A 141 -11.01 0.50 -1.59
CA ILE A 141 -11.63 1.15 -2.76
C ILE A 141 -11.31 0.37 -4.04
N TYR A 142 -10.06 -0.08 -4.23
CA TYR A 142 -9.68 -0.93 -5.35
C TYR A 142 -10.42 -2.28 -5.36
N LEU A 143 -10.60 -2.91 -4.20
CA LEU A 143 -11.36 -4.15 -4.10
C LEU A 143 -12.83 -3.95 -4.48
N ILE A 144 -13.47 -2.88 -4.00
CA ILE A 144 -14.87 -2.57 -4.30
C ILE A 144 -15.05 -2.24 -5.79
N THR A 145 -14.10 -1.55 -6.40
CA THR A 145 -14.17 -1.19 -7.83
C THR A 145 -13.81 -2.36 -8.77
N TYR A 146 -13.14 -3.40 -8.26
CA TYR A 146 -12.67 -4.52 -9.06
C TYR A 146 -13.74 -5.25 -9.93
N PRO A 147 -14.95 -5.59 -9.44
CA PRO A 147 -15.98 -6.22 -10.28
C PRO A 147 -16.36 -5.39 -11.50
N LEU A 148 -16.41 -4.05 -11.35
CA LEU A 148 -16.66 -3.13 -12.45
C LEU A 148 -15.50 -3.14 -13.44
N ILE A 149 -14.27 -2.97 -12.94
CA ILE A 149 -13.05 -2.98 -13.76
C ILE A 149 -12.97 -4.27 -14.57
N LYS A 150 -13.23 -5.43 -13.94
CA LYS A 150 -13.22 -6.74 -14.61
C LYS A 150 -14.25 -6.82 -15.74
N LYS A 151 -15.45 -6.27 -15.56
CA LYS A 151 -16.49 -6.22 -16.60
C LYS A 151 -16.01 -5.45 -17.83
N TYR A 152 -15.36 -4.31 -17.63
CA TYR A 152 -14.82 -3.50 -18.72
C TYR A 152 -13.56 -4.10 -19.35
N ILE A 153 -12.66 -4.71 -18.58
CA ILE A 153 -11.46 -5.40 -19.13
C ILE A 153 -11.89 -6.50 -20.10
N LYS A 154 -12.93 -7.27 -19.78
CA LYS A 154 -13.43 -8.34 -20.67
C LYS A 154 -14.03 -7.80 -21.96
N LYS A 155 -14.63 -6.60 -21.94
CA LYS A 155 -15.33 -6.02 -23.09
C LYS A 155 -14.38 -5.18 -23.97
N PHE A 156 -13.47 -4.45 -23.35
CA PHE A 156 -12.62 -3.44 -23.99
C PHE A 156 -11.20 -3.42 -23.38
N PRO A 157 -10.41 -4.49 -23.53
CA PRO A 157 -9.11 -4.62 -22.86
C PRO A 157 -8.13 -3.49 -23.22
N SER A 158 -8.01 -3.13 -24.51
CA SER A 158 -7.10 -2.09 -24.97
C SER A 158 -7.48 -0.69 -24.47
N ILE A 159 -8.78 -0.39 -24.37
CA ILE A 159 -9.27 0.89 -23.85
C ILE A 159 -8.97 1.01 -22.36
N VAL A 160 -9.25 -0.05 -21.58
CA VAL A 160 -8.96 -0.04 -20.14
C VAL A 160 -7.47 0.11 -19.87
N LEU A 161 -6.62 -0.54 -20.68
CA LEU A 161 -5.17 -0.37 -20.61
C LEU A 161 -4.73 1.06 -20.97
N GLY A 162 -5.30 1.64 -22.02
CA GLY A 162 -5.03 3.04 -22.38
C GLY A 162 -5.40 4.01 -21.26
N ILE A 163 -6.58 3.83 -20.67
CA ILE A 163 -7.05 4.64 -19.54
C ILE A 163 -6.12 4.48 -18.32
N SER A 164 -5.69 3.25 -17.98
CA SER A 164 -4.82 3.04 -16.81
C SER A 164 -3.44 3.69 -16.97
N ILE A 165 -2.90 3.68 -18.19
CA ILE A 165 -1.64 4.39 -18.52
C ILE A 165 -1.84 5.90 -18.36
N VAL A 166 -2.90 6.45 -18.96
CA VAL A 166 -3.20 7.89 -18.88
C VAL A 166 -3.39 8.36 -17.44
N VAL A 167 -4.15 7.61 -16.62
CA VAL A 167 -4.37 7.93 -15.21
C VAL A 167 -3.05 7.91 -14.42
N THR A 168 -2.18 6.96 -14.72
CA THR A 168 -0.87 6.84 -14.04
C THR A 168 0.04 8.02 -14.41
N LEU A 169 0.13 8.37 -15.69
CA LEU A 169 0.92 9.52 -16.17
C LEU A 169 0.37 10.84 -15.63
N ALA A 170 -0.95 11.01 -15.61
CA ALA A 170 -1.60 12.20 -15.04
C ALA A 170 -1.32 12.32 -13.54
N GLY A 171 -1.36 11.22 -12.79
CA GLY A 171 -0.99 11.18 -11.38
C GLY A 171 0.46 11.60 -11.16
N MET A 172 1.40 11.04 -11.92
CA MET A 172 2.82 11.41 -11.86
C MET A 172 3.03 12.91 -12.16
N PHE A 173 2.38 13.42 -13.21
CA PHE A 173 2.47 14.84 -13.57
C PHE A 173 1.92 15.75 -12.47
N LEU A 174 0.77 15.41 -11.89
CA LEU A 174 0.16 16.17 -10.80
C LEU A 174 1.08 16.22 -9.57
N THR A 175 1.74 15.11 -9.22
CA THR A 175 2.72 15.08 -8.12
C THR A 175 3.90 16.01 -8.38
N LEU A 176 4.43 16.05 -9.61
CA LEU A 176 5.51 16.97 -9.98
C LEU A 176 5.07 18.45 -9.90
N CYS A 177 3.83 18.75 -10.27
CA CYS A 177 3.28 20.10 -10.15
C CYS A 177 3.09 20.53 -8.69
N LEU A 178 2.67 19.61 -7.82
CA LEU A 178 2.44 19.90 -6.41
C LEU A 178 3.75 20.01 -5.60
N GLN A 179 4.81 19.29 -5.98
CA GLN A 179 6.14 19.40 -5.37
C GLN A 179 6.91 20.68 -5.76
N LYS A 180 6.44 21.44 -6.75
CA LYS A 180 7.03 22.74 -7.17
C LYS A 180 6.49 23.95 -6.39
N LYS A 181 5.61 23.75 -5.41
CA LYS A 181 5.15 24.78 -4.46
C LYS A 181 5.73 24.50 -3.08
#